data_AF-A0A945RLJ4-F1
#
_entry.id   AF-A0A945RLJ4-F1
#
_cell.length_a   1.000
_cell.length_b   1.000
_cell.length_c   1.000
_cell.angle_alpha   90.00
_cell.angle_beta   90.00
_cell.angle_gamma   90.00
#
_symmetry.space_group_name_H-M   'P 1'
#
loop_
_entity.id
_entity.type
_entity.pdbx_description
1 polymer ?
#
loop_
_entity_poly.entity_id
_entity_poly.type
_entity_poly.pdbx_seq_one_letter_code
_entity_poly.pdbx_strand_id
1 'polypeptide(L)'
;MNLLQTLMRPDREEMELGERTLVAKAANILQVGEFQLLQLAYQGWHNRDLPEALVSQLFSSYMLKNEVPHWARHYARMIIHAEANNALNDNAPDFHVYDHEYRSSVPGGVRRFWTAVGMLTLFIGGAIILADLSVTKPASQFPPYLNEEDLKVNKSSILFGRADKIPASISQNSSLPDLGVPQQTGMLPAPP
;
A
#
# COMPACT_ATOMS: atom_id res chain seq x y z
N MET A 1 -5.93 -15.37 42.72
CA MET A 1 -6.10 -13.94 42.40
C MET A 1 -7.58 -13.72 42.05
N ASN A 2 -8.27 -12.77 42.68
CA ASN A 2 -9.71 -12.55 42.51
C ASN A 2 -9.96 -11.46 41.46
N LEU A 3 -10.53 -11.84 40.30
CA LEU A 3 -10.90 -10.93 39.19
C LEU A 3 -11.73 -9.72 39.66
N LEU A 4 -12.66 -9.96 40.59
CA LEU A 4 -13.56 -8.95 41.14
C LEU A 4 -12.79 -7.89 41.97
N GLN A 5 -11.68 -8.29 42.58
CA GLN A 5 -10.80 -7.39 43.35
C GLN A 5 -9.94 -6.52 42.43
N THR A 6 -9.53 -7.04 41.26
CA THR A 6 -8.86 -6.28 40.19
C THR A 6 -9.79 -5.24 39.56
N LEU A 7 -11.06 -5.58 39.31
CA LEU A 7 -12.02 -4.65 38.73
C LEU A 7 -12.45 -3.52 39.69
N MET A 8 -12.50 -3.79 41.01
CA MET A 8 -12.83 -2.75 42.00
C MET A 8 -11.67 -1.83 42.38
N ARG A 9 -10.43 -2.25 42.11
CA ARG A 9 -9.22 -1.43 42.30
C ARG A 9 -8.25 -1.70 41.15
N PRO A 10 -8.50 -1.15 39.95
CA PRO A 10 -7.56 -1.30 38.83
C PRO A 10 -6.17 -0.76 39.20
N ASP A 11 -6.12 0.28 40.02
CA ASP A 11 -4.88 0.93 40.47
C ASP A 11 -4.05 0.10 41.45
N ARG A 12 -4.53 -1.07 41.89
CA ARG A 12 -3.80 -1.92 42.84
C ARG A 12 -2.49 -2.43 42.25
N GLU A 13 -2.51 -2.81 40.98
CA GLU A 13 -1.30 -3.23 40.27
C GLU A 13 -0.36 -2.04 40.08
N GLU A 14 -0.86 -0.82 39.83
CA GLU A 14 -0.05 0.40 39.81
C GLU A 14 0.58 0.74 41.16
N MET A 15 -0.08 0.42 42.29
CA MET A 15 0.49 0.61 43.63
C MET A 15 1.54 -0.47 44.00
N GLU A 16 1.34 -1.72 43.58
CA GLU A 16 2.28 -2.83 43.82
C GLU A 16 3.48 -2.81 42.83
N LEU A 17 3.30 -2.30 41.62
CA LEU A 17 4.33 -2.14 40.57
C LEU A 17 4.84 -0.70 40.43
N GLY A 18 4.40 0.24 41.27
CA GLY A 18 4.56 1.67 41.05
C GLY A 18 6.00 2.14 40.79
N GLU A 19 6.99 1.46 41.35
CA GLU A 19 8.40 1.81 41.13
C GLU A 19 8.93 1.28 39.80
N ARG A 20 8.43 0.11 39.36
CA ARG A 20 8.77 -0.48 38.07
C ARG A 20 8.06 0.23 36.93
N THR A 21 6.81 0.66 37.12
CA THR A 21 6.09 1.44 36.11
C THR A 21 6.79 2.76 35.82
N LEU A 22 7.45 3.38 36.81
CA LEU A 22 8.29 4.56 36.60
C LEU A 22 9.50 4.26 35.71
N VAL A 23 10.20 3.14 35.96
CA VAL A 23 11.36 2.71 35.16
C VAL A 23 10.93 2.38 33.73
N ALA A 24 9.84 1.63 33.57
CA ALA A 24 9.27 1.29 32.26
C ALA A 24 8.82 2.54 31.50
N LYS A 25 8.16 3.49 32.19
CA LYS A 25 7.77 4.77 31.59
C LYS A 25 9.00 5.57 31.13
N ALA A 26 10.03 5.67 31.96
CA ALA A 26 11.25 6.36 31.60
C ALA A 26 11.97 5.69 30.42
N ALA A 27 11.96 4.37 30.35
CA ALA A 27 12.56 3.59 29.26
C ALA A 27 11.82 3.85 27.94
N ASN A 28 10.49 3.88 27.99
CA ASN A 28 9.65 4.22 26.84
C ASN A 28 9.87 5.66 26.37
N ILE A 29 10.01 6.63 27.29
CA ILE A 29 10.32 8.02 26.95
C ILE A 29 11.66 8.15 26.22
N LEU A 30 12.65 7.36 26.63
CA LEU A 30 13.99 7.31 26.03
C LEU A 30 14.10 6.37 24.82
N GLN A 31 13.01 5.69 24.46
CA GLN A 31 12.97 4.65 23.43
C GLN A 31 14.06 3.56 23.57
N VAL A 32 14.48 3.26 24.81
CA VAL A 32 15.47 2.23 25.13
C VAL A 32 14.82 1.06 25.87
N GLY A 33 15.47 -0.10 25.86
CA GLY A 33 15.04 -1.22 26.69
C GLY A 33 15.11 -0.90 28.19
N GLU A 34 14.19 -1.46 28.99
CA GLU A 34 14.20 -1.30 30.46
C GLU A 34 15.54 -1.70 31.08
N PHE A 35 16.17 -2.75 30.55
CA PHE A 35 17.45 -3.24 31.04
C PHE A 35 18.61 -2.30 30.70
N GLN A 36 18.57 -1.64 29.55
CA GLN A 36 19.54 -0.61 29.19
C GLN A 36 19.38 0.63 30.06
N LEU A 37 18.15 1.03 30.39
CA LEU A 37 17.91 2.12 31.33
C LEU A 37 18.50 1.81 32.70
N LEU A 38 18.45 0.55 33.15
CA LEU A 38 19.12 0.11 34.38
C LEU A 38 20.65 0.22 34.29
N GLN A 39 21.25 -0.13 33.16
CA GLN A 39 22.70 0.03 32.96
C GLN A 39 23.12 1.50 32.97
N LEU A 40 22.39 2.37 32.26
CA LEU A 40 22.60 3.82 32.23
C LEU A 40 22.47 4.44 33.61
N ALA A 41 21.42 4.07 34.36
CA ALA A 41 21.19 4.56 35.69
C ALA A 41 22.30 4.12 36.67
N TYR A 42 22.82 2.89 36.51
CA TYR A 42 23.96 2.43 37.28
C TYR A 42 25.22 3.23 36.96
N GLN A 43 25.51 3.43 35.66
CA GLN A 43 26.65 4.21 35.21
C GLN A 43 26.57 5.66 35.70
N GLY A 44 25.41 6.31 35.62
CA GLY A 44 25.21 7.68 36.10
C GLY A 44 25.36 7.83 37.62
N TRP A 45 25.05 6.79 38.39
CA TRP A 45 25.17 6.82 39.85
C TRP A 45 26.57 6.45 40.35
N HIS A 46 27.17 5.40 39.77
CA HIS A 46 28.44 4.83 40.24
C HIS A 46 29.66 5.26 39.40
N ASN A 47 29.46 6.01 38.32
CA ASN A 47 30.47 6.40 37.33
C ASN A 47 31.30 5.22 36.81
N ARG A 48 30.68 4.03 36.73
CA ARG A 48 31.30 2.79 36.28
C ARG A 48 30.28 1.94 35.54
N ASP A 49 30.75 1.19 34.55
CA ASP A 49 29.90 0.27 33.81
C ASP A 49 29.50 -0.91 34.68
N LEU A 50 28.32 -1.47 34.40
CA LEU A 50 27.75 -2.55 35.18
C LEU A 50 28.49 -3.87 34.87
N PRO A 51 29.17 -4.50 35.84
CA PRO A 51 29.89 -5.75 35.60
C PRO A 51 28.91 -6.90 35.32
N GLU A 52 29.26 -7.80 34.41
CA GLU A 52 28.39 -8.90 33.95
C GLU A 52 27.89 -9.81 35.08
N ALA A 53 28.72 -10.03 36.11
CA ALA A 53 28.31 -10.78 37.30
C ALA A 53 27.12 -10.12 38.02
N LEU A 54 27.12 -8.78 38.12
CA LEU A 54 26.07 -8.02 38.80
C LEU A 54 24.83 -7.83 37.90
N VAL A 55 25.00 -7.78 36.58
CA VAL A 55 23.93 -7.78 35.57
C VAL A 55 22.93 -8.91 35.82
N SER A 56 23.43 -10.14 35.93
CA SER A 56 22.58 -11.33 36.10
C SER A 56 21.76 -11.30 37.40
N GLN A 57 22.38 -10.83 38.48
CA GLN A 57 21.73 -10.68 39.78
C GLN A 57 20.68 -9.57 39.75
N LEU A 58 21.03 -8.42 39.16
CA LEU A 58 20.13 -7.27 39.00
C LEU A 58 18.92 -7.62 38.13
N PHE A 59 19.14 -8.31 37.02
CA PHE A 59 18.08 -8.81 36.15
C PHE A 59 17.15 -9.72 36.93
N SER A 60 17.71 -10.64 37.72
CA SER A 60 16.93 -11.58 38.51
C SER A 60 16.09 -10.88 39.60
N SER A 61 16.66 -9.90 40.31
CA SER A 61 15.90 -9.11 41.29
C SER A 61 14.83 -8.24 40.63
N TYR A 62 15.14 -7.62 39.50
CA TYR A 62 14.22 -6.72 38.82
C TYR A 62 13.06 -7.46 38.16
N MET A 63 13.34 -8.52 37.39
CA MET A 63 12.33 -9.27 36.64
C MET A 63 11.54 -10.24 37.51
N LEU A 64 12.18 -10.97 38.45
CA LEU A 64 11.50 -12.00 39.23
C LEU A 64 10.93 -11.47 40.55
N LYS A 65 11.61 -10.53 41.20
CA LYS A 65 11.18 -9.99 42.50
C LYS A 65 10.49 -8.63 42.39
N ASN A 66 10.46 -8.03 41.20
CA ASN A 66 9.90 -6.70 40.97
C ASN A 66 10.57 -5.60 41.83
N GLU A 67 11.81 -5.85 42.27
CA GLU A 67 12.56 -4.96 43.14
C GLU A 67 13.36 -3.96 42.29
N VAL A 68 13.01 -2.67 42.42
CA VAL A 68 13.68 -1.59 41.70
C VAL A 68 14.73 -0.95 42.60
N PRO A 69 16.03 -0.99 42.21
CA PRO A 69 17.08 -0.31 42.95
C PRO A 69 16.81 1.18 43.12
N HIS A 70 17.26 1.75 44.24
CA HIS A 70 17.02 3.16 44.54
C HIS A 70 17.60 4.11 43.47
N TRP A 71 18.80 3.82 42.96
CA TRP A 71 19.44 4.60 41.90
C TRP A 71 18.63 4.57 40.60
N ALA A 72 18.07 3.41 40.23
CA ALA A 72 17.25 3.26 39.02
C ALA A 72 15.97 4.09 39.11
N ARG A 73 15.34 4.06 40.29
CA ARG A 73 14.15 4.85 40.59
C ARG A 73 14.42 6.35 40.56
N HIS A 74 15.55 6.79 41.11
CA HIS A 74 15.94 8.19 41.08
C HIS A 74 16.16 8.66 39.64
N TYR A 75 16.89 7.87 38.85
CA TYR A 75 17.16 8.16 37.45
C TYR A 75 15.87 8.23 36.61
N ALA A 76 14.96 7.26 36.78
CA ALA A 76 13.66 7.26 36.10
C ALA A 76 12.84 8.52 36.40
N ARG A 77 12.83 8.98 37.68
CA ARG A 77 12.15 10.23 38.05
C ARG A 77 12.81 11.44 37.40
N MET A 78 14.14 11.50 37.36
CA MET A 78 14.85 12.59 36.69
C MET A 78 14.46 12.70 35.21
N ILE A 79 14.36 11.57 34.50
CA ILE A 79 13.97 11.53 33.09
C ILE A 79 12.53 12.03 32.90
N ILE A 80 11.59 11.56 33.72
CA ILE A 80 10.19 11.99 33.67
C ILE A 80 10.08 13.49 33.95
N HIS A 81 10.84 14.02 34.91
CA HIS A 81 10.89 15.45 35.17
C HIS A 81 11.53 16.25 34.03
N ALA A 82 12.55 15.71 33.37
CA ALA A 82 13.18 16.34 32.22
C ALA A 82 12.26 16.38 30.99
N GLU A 83 11.48 15.33 30.76
CA GLU A 83 10.44 15.25 29.73
C GLU A 83 9.33 16.28 29.97
N ALA A 84 8.84 16.39 31.21
CA ALA A 84 7.84 17.41 31.57
C ALA A 84 8.31 18.85 31.30
N ASN A 85 9.62 19.10 31.34
CA ASN A 85 10.23 20.39 31.06
C ASN A 85 10.61 20.59 29.58
N ASN A 86 10.26 19.65 28.68
CA ASN A 86 10.72 19.60 27.28
C ASN A 86 12.25 19.73 27.11
N ALA A 87 13.02 19.37 28.14
CA ALA A 87 14.47 19.49 28.14
C ALA A 87 15.16 18.18 27.72
N LEU A 88 14.39 17.11 27.50
CA LEU A 88 14.92 15.80 27.17
C LEU A 88 15.10 15.65 25.66
N ASN A 89 16.35 15.48 25.23
CA ASN A 89 16.66 15.01 23.89
C ASN A 89 16.73 13.48 23.91
N ASP A 90 15.61 12.84 23.60
CA ASP A 90 15.48 11.38 23.47
C ASP A 90 16.52 10.77 22.50
N ASN A 91 16.89 11.51 21.46
CA ASN A 91 17.88 11.07 20.47
C ASN A 91 19.33 11.38 20.87
N ALA A 92 19.61 11.73 22.12
CA ALA A 92 20.98 12.00 22.54
C ALA A 92 21.80 10.69 22.57
N PRO A 93 22.97 10.65 21.92
CA PRO A 93 23.78 9.43 21.80
C PRO A 93 24.20 8.86 23.17
N ASP A 94 24.25 9.70 24.20
CA ASP A 94 24.61 9.31 25.58
C ASP A 94 23.61 8.30 26.19
N PHE A 95 22.33 8.32 25.77
CA PHE A 95 21.34 7.36 26.24
C PHE A 95 21.35 6.05 25.43
N HIS A 96 22.00 6.05 24.27
CA HIS A 96 21.99 4.92 23.34
C HIS A 96 23.31 4.15 23.32
N VAL A 97 24.21 4.39 24.28
CA VAL A 97 25.53 3.75 24.40
C VAL A 97 25.45 2.21 24.41
N TYR A 98 24.41 1.65 25.02
CA TYR A 98 24.20 0.20 25.13
C TYR A 98 23.18 -0.37 24.16
N ASP A 99 22.63 0.46 23.26
CA ASP A 99 21.69 0.00 22.23
C ASP A 99 22.48 -0.41 21.00
N HIS A 100 22.57 -1.72 20.76
CA HIS A 100 23.24 -2.29 19.60
C HIS A 100 22.46 -2.10 18.29
N GLU A 101 21.16 -1.81 18.36
CA GLU A 101 20.30 -1.51 17.21
C GLU A 101 20.17 -0.01 16.94
N TYR A 102 20.74 0.86 17.81
CA TYR A 102 20.68 2.30 17.63
C TYR A 102 21.44 2.75 16.39
N ARG A 103 20.69 2.87 15.29
CA ARG A 103 21.12 3.67 14.14
C ARG A 103 20.72 5.11 14.39
N SER A 104 21.70 5.93 14.75
CA SER A 104 21.58 7.38 14.58
C SER A 104 20.98 7.69 13.19
N SER A 105 20.00 8.60 13.17
CA SER A 105 19.20 9.02 12.01
C SER A 105 20.00 8.89 10.72
N VAL A 106 19.62 7.92 9.88
CA VAL A 106 20.34 7.62 8.63
C VAL A 106 20.39 8.91 7.81
N PRO A 107 21.56 9.54 7.60
CA PRO A 107 21.64 10.79 6.86
C PRO A 107 21.28 10.48 5.40
N GLY A 108 20.02 10.71 5.03
CA GLY A 108 19.46 10.37 3.72
C GLY A 108 18.32 9.35 3.71
N GLY A 109 17.87 8.82 4.85
CA GLY A 109 16.69 7.95 4.92
C GLY A 109 15.41 8.65 4.42
N VAL A 110 15.24 9.91 4.83
CA VAL A 110 14.13 10.77 4.37
C VAL A 110 14.20 11.00 2.85
N ARG A 111 15.40 11.23 2.30
CA ARG A 111 15.58 11.39 0.84
C ARG A 111 15.17 10.12 0.08
N ARG A 112 15.58 8.94 0.58
CA ARG A 112 15.22 7.64 -0.02
C ARG A 112 13.71 7.36 0.06
N PHE A 113 13.08 7.74 1.17
CA PHE A 113 11.63 7.65 1.34
C PHE A 113 10.90 8.53 0.32
N TRP A 114 11.28 9.81 0.20
CA TRP A 114 10.69 10.72 -0.78
C TRP A 114 10.93 10.28 -2.23
N THR A 115 12.09 9.71 -2.55
CA THR A 115 12.33 9.14 -3.88
C THR A 115 11.42 7.95 -4.18
N ALA A 116 11.16 7.09 -3.20
CA ALA A 116 10.25 5.95 -3.36
C ALA A 116 8.80 6.40 -3.55
N VAL A 117 8.35 7.39 -2.76
CA VAL A 117 7.03 8.00 -2.91
C VAL A 117 6.88 8.64 -4.30
N GLY A 118 7.86 9.41 -4.75
CA GLY A 118 7.85 10.02 -6.08
C GLY A 118 7.78 9.00 -7.21
N MET A 119 8.56 7.91 -7.14
CA MET A 119 8.51 6.80 -8.10
C MET A 119 7.12 6.15 -8.14
N LEU A 120 6.52 5.89 -6.98
CA LEU A 120 5.20 5.28 -6.89
C LEU A 120 4.12 6.19 -7.48
N THR A 121 4.14 7.49 -7.15
CA THR A 121 3.20 8.47 -7.71
C THR A 121 3.37 8.61 -9.22
N LEU A 122 4.60 8.61 -9.73
CA LEU A 122 4.88 8.65 -11.16
C LEU A 122 4.37 7.40 -11.86
N PHE A 123 4.51 6.22 -11.25
CA PHE A 123 4.04 4.97 -11.83
C PHE A 123 2.50 4.92 -11.88
N ILE A 124 1.83 5.30 -10.79
CA ILE A 124 0.37 5.34 -10.73
C ILE A 124 -0.19 6.42 -11.66
N GLY A 125 0.33 7.64 -11.59
CA GLY A 125 -0.09 8.75 -12.43
C GLY A 125 0.20 8.48 -13.91
N GLY A 126 1.36 7.93 -14.23
CA GLY A 126 1.74 7.52 -15.58
C GLY A 126 0.81 6.44 -16.14
N ALA A 127 0.44 5.43 -15.34
CA ALA A 127 -0.51 4.41 -15.75
C ALA A 127 -1.90 4.98 -16.06
N ILE A 128 -2.39 5.93 -15.25
CA ILE A 128 -3.69 6.58 -15.48
C ILE A 128 -3.66 7.43 -16.76
N ILE A 129 -2.61 8.22 -16.96
CA ILE A 129 -2.47 9.05 -18.17
C ILE A 129 -2.33 8.18 -19.42
N LEU A 130 -1.54 7.10 -19.36
CA LEU A 130 -1.37 6.19 -20.48
C LEU A 130 -2.67 5.46 -20.83
N ALA A 131 -3.48 5.11 -19.82
CA ALA A 131 -4.80 4.56 -20.04
C ALA A 131 -5.69 5.56 -20.80
N ASP A 132 -5.78 6.82 -20.35
CA ASP A 132 -6.56 7.87 -20.99
C ASP A 132 -6.12 8.14 -22.45
N LEU A 133 -4.81 8.13 -22.70
CA LEU A 133 -4.26 8.26 -24.06
C LEU A 133 -4.54 7.04 -24.95
N SER A 134 -4.68 5.84 -24.38
CA SER A 134 -5.00 4.62 -25.13
C SER A 134 -6.50 4.46 -25.41
N VAL A 135 -7.36 5.20 -24.70
CA VAL A 135 -8.80 5.18 -24.95
C VAL A 135 -9.11 6.05 -26.17
N THR A 136 -9.49 5.40 -27.27
CA THR A 136 -10.15 6.07 -28.40
C THR A 136 -11.45 6.69 -27.89
N LYS A 137 -11.66 7.98 -28.18
CA LYS A 137 -12.77 8.81 -27.67
C LYS A 137 -14.09 8.02 -27.57
N PRO A 138 -14.64 7.80 -26.35
CA PRO A 138 -15.88 7.04 -26.20
C PRO A 138 -17.05 7.88 -26.73
N ALA A 139 -17.80 7.36 -27.69
CA ALA A 139 -18.93 8.08 -28.27
C ALA A 139 -20.20 8.01 -27.40
N SER A 140 -20.23 7.18 -26.36
CA SER A 140 -21.34 7.09 -25.39
C SER A 140 -20.86 6.62 -24.01
N GLN A 141 -21.33 7.31 -22.97
CA GLN A 141 -21.06 7.01 -21.55
C GLN A 141 -21.98 5.90 -20.97
N PHE A 142 -23.03 5.50 -21.70
CA PHE A 142 -23.94 4.42 -21.27
C PHE A 142 -23.70 3.14 -22.08
N PRO A 143 -23.79 1.95 -21.47
CA PRO A 143 -23.70 0.69 -22.21
C PRO A 143 -24.85 0.60 -23.24
N PRO A 144 -24.57 0.14 -24.48
CA PRO A 144 -23.31 -0.40 -24.99
C PRO A 144 -22.26 0.68 -25.30
N TYR A 145 -20.99 0.40 -24.99
CA TYR A 145 -19.84 1.27 -25.26
C TYR A 145 -19.63 1.39 -26.77
N LEU A 146 -20.18 2.45 -27.37
CA LEU A 146 -20.02 2.73 -28.79
C LEU A 146 -18.76 3.57 -29.02
N ASN A 147 -17.88 3.13 -29.91
CA ASN A 147 -16.71 3.89 -30.34
C ASN A 147 -17.08 4.78 -31.55
N GLU A 148 -16.39 5.90 -31.75
CA GLU A 148 -16.63 6.78 -32.91
C GLU A 148 -16.39 6.08 -34.26
N GLU A 149 -15.58 5.01 -34.28
CA GLU A 149 -15.33 4.18 -35.45
C GLU A 149 -16.53 3.32 -35.85
N ASP A 150 -17.35 2.88 -34.88
CA ASP A 150 -18.60 2.14 -35.14
C ASP A 150 -19.70 3.06 -35.69
N LEU A 151 -19.59 4.37 -35.42
CA LEU A 151 -20.55 5.39 -35.88
C LEU A 151 -20.22 5.95 -37.28
N LYS A 152 -19.04 5.66 -37.84
CA LYS A 152 -18.70 6.03 -39.23
C LYS A 152 -19.43 5.11 -40.22
N VAL A 153 -20.69 5.45 -40.51
CA VAL A 153 -21.46 4.81 -41.58
C VAL A 153 -20.73 4.99 -42.92
N ASN A 154 -20.21 3.88 -43.47
CA ASN A 154 -19.78 3.83 -44.85
C ASN A 154 -21.00 4.00 -45.75
N LYS A 155 -21.03 5.06 -46.56
CA LYS A 155 -22.16 5.48 -47.40
C LYS A 155 -22.57 4.42 -48.44
N SER A 156 -21.78 3.35 -48.62
CA SER A 156 -22.07 2.24 -49.55
C SER A 156 -23.11 1.23 -49.05
N SER A 157 -23.45 1.18 -47.75
CA SER A 157 -24.40 0.18 -47.22
C SER A 157 -25.83 0.69 -47.01
N ILE A 158 -26.09 2.00 -47.19
CA ILE A 158 -27.43 2.59 -47.01
C ILE A 158 -28.41 2.20 -48.16
N LEU A 159 -27.98 1.37 -49.12
CA LEU A 159 -28.82 0.90 -50.23
C LEU A 159 -29.45 -0.49 -50.00
N PHE A 160 -29.17 -1.15 -48.86
CA PHE A 160 -29.70 -2.47 -48.55
C PHE A 160 -30.69 -2.37 -47.38
N GLY A 161 -31.98 -2.12 -47.67
CA GLY A 161 -33.02 -2.21 -46.64
C GLY A 161 -34.15 -1.18 -46.66
N ARG A 162 -34.30 -0.36 -47.71
CA ARG A 162 -35.51 0.49 -47.83
C ARG A 162 -36.59 -0.25 -48.63
N ALA A 163 -37.48 -0.93 -47.92
CA ALA A 163 -38.58 -1.74 -48.48
C ALA A 163 -39.71 -0.91 -49.15
N ASP A 164 -39.66 0.42 -49.05
CA ASP A 164 -40.69 1.30 -49.61
C ASP A 164 -40.22 1.90 -50.94
N LYS A 165 -40.24 1.10 -52.02
CA LYS A 165 -40.29 1.58 -53.42
C LYS A 165 -40.55 0.39 -54.34
N ILE A 166 -41.81 0.22 -54.77
CA ILE A 166 -42.15 -0.59 -55.93
C ILE A 166 -41.77 0.22 -57.18
N PRO A 167 -40.81 -0.22 -58.02
CA PRO A 167 -40.56 0.46 -59.28
C PRO A 167 -41.66 0.12 -60.29
N ALA A 168 -42.43 1.12 -60.67
CA ALA A 168 -43.33 1.10 -61.81
C ALA A 168 -42.52 0.92 -63.11
N SER A 169 -42.31 -0.33 -63.55
CA SER A 169 -41.84 -0.64 -64.91
C SER A 169 -42.08 -2.12 -65.27
N ILE A 170 -43.29 -2.63 -65.00
CA ILE A 170 -43.84 -3.73 -65.80
C ILE A 170 -44.63 -3.07 -66.93
N SER A 171 -43.91 -2.59 -67.94
CA SER A 171 -44.47 -2.30 -69.25
C SER A 171 -43.35 -2.10 -70.25
N GLN A 172 -43.43 -2.90 -71.31
CA GLN A 172 -42.81 -2.67 -72.61
C GLN A 172 -41.27 -2.82 -72.67
N ASN A 173 -40.81 -3.98 -73.16
CA ASN A 173 -40.35 -3.99 -74.55
C ASN A 173 -40.09 -5.40 -75.08
N SER A 174 -40.67 -5.60 -76.25
CA SER A 174 -40.60 -6.73 -77.16
C SER A 174 -39.39 -6.65 -78.11
N SER A 175 -38.87 -7.82 -78.49
CA SER A 175 -38.28 -8.17 -79.81
C SER A 175 -36.77 -7.99 -80.10
N LEU A 176 -36.09 -9.16 -80.26
CA LEU A 176 -35.04 -9.58 -81.25
C LEU A 176 -33.76 -8.74 -81.47
N PRO A 177 -32.57 -9.36 -81.72
CA PRO A 177 -32.30 -10.02 -83.02
C PRO A 177 -31.42 -11.30 -82.99
N ASP A 178 -31.41 -11.94 -84.17
CA ASP A 178 -30.73 -13.15 -84.65
C ASP A 178 -29.28 -12.88 -85.13
N LEU A 179 -28.35 -13.83 -84.92
CA LEU A 179 -27.28 -14.25 -85.86
C LEU A 179 -26.18 -15.12 -85.19
N GLY A 180 -25.93 -16.31 -85.75
CA GLY A 180 -24.61 -16.98 -85.63
C GLY A 180 -24.62 -18.52 -85.67
N VAL A 181 -24.70 -19.10 -86.88
CA VAL A 181 -24.51 -20.54 -87.21
C VAL A 181 -23.02 -20.94 -87.11
N PRO A 182 -22.70 -22.21 -86.81
CA PRO A 182 -21.85 -22.97 -87.75
C PRO A 182 -22.45 -24.34 -88.13
N GLN A 183 -22.24 -24.72 -89.40
CA GLN A 183 -22.66 -25.96 -90.06
C GLN A 183 -21.70 -27.15 -89.79
N GLN A 184 -22.26 -28.36 -89.98
CA GLN A 184 -21.68 -29.65 -90.46
C GLN A 184 -21.79 -30.80 -89.43
N THR A 185 -22.16 -32.07 -89.71
CA THR A 185 -22.71 -32.84 -90.86
C THR A 185 -23.03 -34.28 -90.37
N GLY A 186 -24.06 -34.93 -90.92
CA GLY A 186 -24.27 -36.40 -90.97
C GLY A 186 -25.07 -37.01 -89.80
N MET A 187 -26.02 -37.95 -89.94
CA MET A 187 -26.42 -38.83 -91.04
C MET A 187 -27.80 -39.46 -90.67
N LEU A 188 -28.75 -39.54 -91.63
CA LEU A 188 -30.04 -40.30 -91.60
C LEU A 188 -29.77 -41.83 -91.82
N PRO A 189 -30.76 -42.77 -91.94
CA PRO A 189 -32.25 -42.73 -92.02
C PRO A 189 -32.97 -43.68 -91.01
N ALA A 190 -34.26 -43.60 -90.64
CA ALA A 190 -35.58 -43.76 -91.32
C ALA A 190 -35.91 -45.21 -91.84
N PRO A 191 -37.17 -45.55 -92.18
CA PRO A 191 -38.30 -46.00 -91.34
C PRO A 191 -38.82 -47.41 -91.80
N PRO A 192 -40.03 -47.89 -91.43
CA PRO A 192 -41.30 -47.46 -92.06
C PRO A 192 -42.40 -47.03 -91.09
#